data_AF-A0A8X8BMZ5-F1
#
_entry.id   AF-A0A8X8BMZ5-F1
#
_cell.length_a   1.000
_cell.length_b   1.000
_cell.length_c   1.000
_cell.angle_alpha   90.00
_cell.angle_beta   90.00
_cell.angle_gamma   90.00
#
_symmetry.space_group_name_H-M   'P 1'
#
loop_
_entity.id
_entity.type
_entity.pdbx_description
1 polymer ?
#
loop_
_entity_poly.entity_id
_entity_poly.type
_entity_poly.pdbx_seq_one_letter_code
_entity_poly.pdbx_strand_id
1 'polypeptide(L)'
;MSASLIRKGLDLFSDDIKDETKTERQKKKKKAGAEVMEQISSNRIGVKRQVQRIRGMVGKKKNQATVKSKLVKSAVEEYKKRANNSHLENNLKYMLYARFTPDCSITEKVVHQNYGRKSRDQPNQKKENKSEKSMFTEADFQHFQKDYFGRQAAISLYLMGGWSRSSVLGLYRALLRAGRHLQYTDRDYYRSVVAREFRRSKNLSSLEDKERAFQKGLFFLNTKLGGLV
;
A
#
# COMPACT_ATOMS: atom_id res chain seq x y z
N MET A 1 31.66 -67.80 -34.30
CA MET A 1 30.40 -67.06 -34.52
C MET A 1 30.47 -65.72 -33.81
N SER A 2 30.14 -64.61 -34.46
CA SER A 2 30.25 -63.28 -33.84
C SER A 2 29.13 -63.06 -32.82
N ALA A 3 29.48 -62.53 -31.65
CA ALA A 3 28.52 -62.25 -30.58
C ALA A 3 27.40 -61.29 -31.01
N SER A 4 27.66 -60.42 -31.99
CA SER A 4 26.67 -59.54 -32.61
C SER A 4 25.60 -60.32 -33.41
N LEU A 5 25.96 -61.42 -34.05
CA LEU A 5 25.03 -62.27 -34.79
C LEU A 5 24.14 -63.07 -33.84
N ILE A 6 24.71 -63.56 -32.73
CA ILE A 6 23.96 -64.25 -31.67
C ILE A 6 22.96 -63.28 -31.01
N ARG A 7 23.38 -62.03 -30.72
CA ARG A 7 22.46 -61.00 -30.18
C ARG A 7 21.34 -60.66 -31.16
N LYS A 8 21.65 -60.46 -32.45
CA LYS A 8 20.63 -60.22 -33.48
C LYS A 8 19.69 -61.41 -33.65
N GLY A 9 20.22 -62.63 -33.60
CA GLY A 9 19.42 -63.85 -33.64
C GLY A 9 18.46 -63.94 -32.46
N LEU A 10 18.94 -63.69 -31.23
CA LEU A 10 18.12 -63.71 -30.02
C LEU A 10 17.08 -62.57 -29.99
N ASP A 11 17.40 -61.39 -30.54
CA ASP A 11 16.46 -60.27 -30.70
C ASP A 11 15.29 -60.63 -31.64
N LEU A 12 15.53 -61.43 -32.68
CA LEU A 12 14.48 -61.87 -33.60
C LEU A 12 13.53 -62.90 -32.96
N PHE A 13 14.02 -63.70 -32.03
CA PHE A 13 13.20 -64.67 -31.29
C PHE A 13 12.52 -64.09 -30.03
N SER A 14 12.80 -62.83 -29.65
CA SER A 14 12.24 -62.26 -28.42
C SER A 14 10.75 -61.90 -28.54
N ASP A 15 10.24 -61.72 -29.76
CA ASP A 15 8.82 -61.41 -30.00
C ASP A 15 7.91 -62.65 -29.83
N ASP A 16 8.44 -63.87 -30.00
CA ASP A 16 7.72 -65.14 -29.84
C ASP A 16 7.75 -65.66 -28.39
N ILE A 17 8.75 -65.25 -27.60
CA ILE A 17 8.84 -65.57 -26.17
C ILE A 17 7.99 -64.56 -25.39
N LYS A 18 6.72 -64.90 -25.16
CA LYS A 18 5.76 -64.09 -24.39
C LYS A 18 6.16 -63.97 -22.91
N ASP A 19 7.00 -63.00 -22.58
CA ASP A 19 7.05 -62.42 -21.25
C ASP A 19 5.92 -61.38 -21.11
N GLU A 20 4.79 -61.79 -20.53
CA GLU A 20 3.56 -60.99 -20.42
C GLU A 20 3.72 -59.68 -19.62
N THR A 21 4.81 -59.53 -18.87
CA THR A 21 5.00 -58.38 -17.97
C THR A 21 5.73 -57.18 -18.60
N LYS A 22 6.48 -57.38 -19.68
CA LYS A 22 7.24 -56.30 -20.36
C LYS A 22 6.58 -55.78 -21.64
N THR A 23 5.78 -56.61 -22.30
CA THR A 23 5.15 -56.30 -23.61
C THR A 23 4.07 -55.23 -23.51
N GLU A 24 3.31 -55.16 -22.42
CA GLU A 24 2.28 -54.12 -22.26
C GLU A 24 2.86 -52.70 -22.20
N ARG A 25 3.96 -52.51 -21.47
CA ARG A 25 4.55 -51.17 -21.28
C ARG A 25 5.16 -50.65 -22.58
N GLN A 26 5.74 -51.53 -23.40
CA GLN A 26 6.28 -51.15 -24.70
C GLN A 26 5.18 -50.96 -25.75
N LYS A 27 4.13 -51.80 -25.77
CA LYS A 27 2.95 -51.62 -26.64
C LYS A 27 2.19 -50.34 -26.31
N LYS A 28 1.98 -50.01 -25.02
CA LYS A 28 1.34 -48.75 -24.58
C LYS A 28 2.14 -47.52 -24.99
N LYS A 29 3.47 -47.55 -24.91
CA LYS A 29 4.34 -46.44 -25.37
C LYS A 29 4.29 -46.25 -26.90
N LYS A 30 4.27 -47.34 -27.67
CA LYS A 30 4.15 -47.26 -29.14
C LYS A 30 2.78 -46.74 -29.58
N LYS A 31 1.69 -47.18 -28.93
CA LYS A 31 0.31 -46.70 -29.20
C LYS A 31 0.13 -45.21 -28.90
N ALA A 32 0.59 -44.74 -27.72
CA ALA A 32 0.52 -43.33 -27.36
C ALA A 32 1.36 -42.43 -28.29
N GLY A 33 2.46 -42.95 -28.85
CA GLY A 33 3.24 -42.24 -29.85
C GLY A 33 2.50 -42.03 -31.17
N ALA A 34 1.73 -43.04 -31.60
CA ALA A 34 0.95 -43.02 -32.83
C ALA A 34 -0.29 -42.11 -32.72
N GLU A 35 -1.05 -42.20 -31.62
CA GLU A 35 -2.23 -41.34 -31.37
C GLU A 35 -1.85 -39.84 -31.37
N VAL A 36 -0.67 -39.48 -30.83
CA VAL A 36 -0.19 -38.10 -30.85
C VAL A 36 0.15 -37.62 -32.26
N MET A 37 0.62 -38.51 -33.14
CA MET A 37 0.96 -38.15 -34.52
C MET A 37 -0.28 -38.00 -35.40
N GLU A 38 -1.37 -38.71 -35.09
CA GLU A 38 -2.67 -38.60 -35.75
C GLU A 38 -3.33 -37.22 -35.53
N GLN A 39 -3.00 -36.55 -34.42
CA GLN A 39 -3.49 -35.21 -34.06
C GLN A 39 -2.67 -34.05 -34.66
N ILE A 40 -1.69 -34.34 -35.52
CA ILE A 40 -0.73 -33.36 -36.04
C ILE A 40 -0.86 -33.23 -37.56
N SER A 41 -0.83 -32.00 -38.08
CA SER A 41 -0.90 -31.75 -39.52
C SER A 41 0.34 -32.28 -40.25
N SER A 42 0.18 -32.73 -41.50
CA SER A 42 1.20 -33.38 -42.34
C SER A 42 2.35 -32.49 -42.83
N ASN A 43 2.38 -31.20 -42.48
CA ASN A 43 3.43 -30.27 -42.90
C ASN A 43 4.75 -30.60 -42.19
N ARG A 44 5.80 -30.92 -42.96
CA ARG A 44 7.11 -31.38 -42.45
C ARG A 44 7.84 -30.34 -41.58
N ILE A 45 7.47 -29.07 -41.66
CA ILE A 45 8.08 -27.98 -40.89
C ILE A 45 7.29 -27.77 -39.61
N GLY A 46 7.95 -27.92 -38.45
CA GLY A 46 7.35 -27.58 -37.16
C GLY A 46 6.58 -28.70 -36.45
N VAL A 47 6.47 -29.89 -37.04
CA VAL A 47 5.88 -31.11 -36.42
C VAL A 47 6.41 -31.32 -35.00
N LYS A 48 7.72 -31.19 -34.79
CA LYS A 48 8.36 -31.34 -33.47
C LYS A 48 7.80 -30.38 -32.42
N ARG A 49 7.51 -29.12 -32.79
CA ARG A 49 6.90 -28.13 -31.87
C ARG A 49 5.43 -28.45 -31.59
N GLN A 50 4.72 -28.98 -32.58
CA GLN A 50 3.32 -29.39 -32.43
C GLN A 50 3.18 -30.65 -31.56
N VAL A 51 4.03 -31.66 -31.78
CA VAL A 51 4.19 -32.83 -30.88
C VAL A 51 4.46 -32.36 -29.46
N GLN A 52 5.38 -31.40 -29.28
CA GLN A 52 5.75 -30.88 -27.97
C GLN A 52 4.62 -30.06 -27.30
N ARG A 53 3.71 -29.49 -28.08
CA ARG A 53 2.53 -28.77 -27.58
C ARG A 53 1.42 -29.74 -27.16
N ILE A 54 1.15 -30.77 -27.97
CA ILE A 54 0.15 -31.82 -27.67
C ILE A 54 0.57 -32.68 -26.50
N ARG A 55 1.85 -33.07 -26.45
CA ARG A 55 2.41 -33.78 -25.28
C ARG A 55 2.46 -32.89 -24.03
N GLY A 56 2.17 -31.60 -24.16
CA GLY A 56 2.50 -30.58 -23.18
C GLY A 56 4.02 -30.47 -23.02
N MET A 57 4.50 -29.38 -22.44
CA MET A 57 5.88 -29.35 -21.94
C MET A 57 6.00 -30.40 -20.83
N VAL A 58 6.32 -31.65 -21.19
CA VAL A 58 6.83 -32.72 -20.32
C VAL A 58 8.27 -32.39 -19.90
N GLY A 59 8.53 -31.12 -19.59
CA GLY A 59 9.69 -30.71 -18.84
C GLY A 59 9.32 -30.87 -17.37
N LYS A 60 10.20 -31.49 -16.59
CA LYS A 60 10.15 -31.81 -15.16
C LYS A 60 9.84 -30.64 -14.18
N LYS A 61 9.15 -29.57 -14.59
CA LYS A 61 8.99 -28.31 -13.85
C LYS A 61 7.57 -27.73 -13.80
N LYS A 62 6.51 -28.52 -13.99
CA LYS A 62 5.13 -28.04 -13.73
C LYS A 62 4.65 -28.65 -12.41
N ASN A 63 4.23 -27.80 -11.49
CA ASN A 63 3.90 -28.06 -10.07
C ASN A 63 5.06 -27.86 -9.08
N GLN A 64 5.94 -26.88 -9.30
CA GLN A 64 6.68 -26.32 -8.17
C GLN A 64 5.73 -25.38 -7.40
N ALA A 65 5.51 -25.67 -6.13
CA ALA A 65 4.69 -24.85 -5.26
C ALA A 65 5.39 -23.50 -5.04
N THR A 66 4.98 -22.47 -5.80
CA THR A 66 5.40 -21.10 -5.50
C THR A 66 4.58 -20.53 -4.34
N VAL A 67 5.30 -19.78 -3.48
CA VAL A 67 4.92 -19.11 -2.23
C VAL A 67 3.48 -19.37 -1.79
N LYS A 68 3.34 -20.10 -0.67
CA LYS A 68 2.09 -20.49 0.02
C LYS A 68 1.47 -21.83 -0.42
N SER A 69 2.29 -22.83 -0.74
CA SER A 69 1.95 -24.27 -0.86
C SER A 69 0.76 -24.66 -1.76
N LYS A 70 0.23 -23.73 -2.56
CA LYS A 70 -0.89 -24.00 -3.47
C LYS A 70 -0.35 -24.51 -4.81
N LEU A 71 -0.70 -25.75 -5.12
CA LEU A 71 -0.45 -26.34 -6.43
C LEU A 71 -1.34 -25.64 -7.48
N VAL A 72 -0.75 -25.27 -8.61
CA VAL A 72 -1.51 -24.73 -9.75
C VAL A 72 -2.37 -25.87 -10.32
N LYS A 73 -3.69 -25.76 -10.19
CA LYS A 73 -4.65 -26.73 -10.72
C LYS A 73 -5.16 -26.25 -12.08
N SER A 74 -5.38 -27.19 -13.00
CA SER A 74 -6.02 -26.89 -14.29
C SER A 74 -7.50 -26.60 -14.08
N ALA A 75 -8.01 -25.52 -14.69
CA ALA A 75 -9.42 -25.16 -14.66
C ALA A 75 -10.33 -26.31 -15.15
N VAL A 76 -9.86 -27.08 -16.15
CA VAL A 76 -10.60 -28.22 -16.69
C VAL A 76 -10.70 -29.37 -15.68
N GLU A 77 -9.65 -29.60 -14.90
CA GLU A 77 -9.66 -30.64 -13.86
C GLU A 77 -10.56 -30.25 -12.68
N GLU A 78 -10.57 -28.97 -12.29
CA GLU A 78 -11.50 -28.49 -11.27
C GLU A 78 -12.96 -28.57 -11.72
N TYR A 79 -13.23 -28.25 -12.99
CA TYR A 79 -14.56 -28.40 -13.58
C TYR A 79 -15.03 -29.86 -13.53
N LYS A 80 -14.23 -30.80 -14.00
CA LYS A 80 -14.57 -32.24 -13.96
C LYS A 80 -14.83 -32.76 -12.55
N LYS A 81 -14.11 -32.25 -11.54
CA LYS A 81 -14.32 -32.60 -10.13
C LYS A 81 -15.66 -32.08 -9.60
N ARG A 82 -16.10 -30.89 -10.05
CA ARG A 82 -17.36 -30.26 -9.61
C ARG A 82 -18.56 -30.66 -10.47
N ALA A 83 -18.35 -31.16 -11.68
CA ALA A 83 -19.40 -31.53 -12.61
C ALA A 83 -20.37 -32.59 -12.06
N ASN A 84 -19.89 -33.48 -11.19
CA ASN A 84 -20.72 -34.49 -10.54
C ASN A 84 -21.66 -33.91 -9.46
N ASN A 85 -21.43 -32.67 -9.01
CA ASN A 85 -22.26 -31.96 -8.04
C ASN A 85 -23.10 -30.90 -8.75
N SER A 86 -24.00 -31.32 -9.64
CA SER A 86 -24.96 -30.39 -10.24
C SER A 86 -26.00 -29.98 -9.21
N HIS A 87 -26.06 -28.68 -8.90
CA HIS A 87 -27.13 -28.11 -8.06
C HIS A 87 -28.33 -27.61 -8.88
N LEU A 88 -28.36 -27.90 -10.19
CA LEU A 88 -29.37 -27.38 -11.11
C LEU A 88 -30.79 -27.80 -10.67
N GLU A 89 -30.99 -29.07 -10.36
CA GLU A 89 -32.30 -29.59 -9.97
C GLU A 89 -32.78 -29.01 -8.63
N ASN A 90 -31.88 -28.91 -7.63
CA ASN A 90 -32.19 -28.29 -6.34
C ASN A 90 -32.52 -26.81 -6.49
N ASN A 91 -31.79 -26.09 -7.35
CA ASN A 91 -32.04 -24.68 -7.63
C ASN A 91 -33.36 -24.46 -8.38
N LEU A 92 -33.67 -25.31 -9.36
CA LEU A 92 -34.97 -25.28 -10.06
C LEU A 92 -36.11 -25.58 -9.10
N LYS A 93 -35.91 -26.55 -8.20
CA LYS A 93 -36.89 -26.87 -7.15
C LYS A 93 -37.14 -25.68 -6.23
N TYR A 94 -36.08 -25.00 -5.83
CA TYR A 94 -36.16 -23.77 -5.04
C TYR A 94 -36.88 -22.64 -5.79
N MET A 95 -36.53 -22.39 -7.05
CA MET A 95 -37.08 -21.27 -7.83
C MET A 95 -38.54 -21.46 -8.24
N LEU A 96 -38.94 -22.69 -8.60
CA LEU A 96 -40.27 -22.96 -9.17
C LEU A 96 -41.29 -23.40 -8.11
N TYR A 97 -40.85 -24.08 -7.04
CA TYR A 97 -41.77 -24.72 -6.09
C TYR A 97 -41.70 -24.16 -4.66
N ALA A 98 -40.77 -23.27 -4.34
CA ALA A 98 -40.69 -22.73 -2.98
C ALA A 98 -41.72 -21.61 -2.76
N ARG A 99 -42.89 -21.98 -2.22
CA ARG A 99 -43.70 -21.09 -1.37
C ARG A 99 -43.34 -21.31 0.10
N PHE A 100 -42.03 -21.30 0.41
CA PHE A 100 -41.57 -21.55 1.77
C PHE A 100 -41.45 -20.23 2.52
N THR A 101 -42.29 -20.05 3.54
CA THR A 101 -42.07 -19.04 4.56
C THR A 101 -40.96 -19.55 5.48
N PRO A 102 -39.80 -18.87 5.56
CA PRO A 102 -38.73 -19.29 6.45
C PRO A 102 -39.18 -19.35 7.91
N ASP A 103 -38.63 -20.29 8.66
CA ASP A 103 -38.88 -20.40 10.10
C ASP A 103 -38.57 -19.09 10.82
N CYS A 104 -39.37 -18.75 11.84
CA CYS A 104 -39.21 -17.49 12.59
C CYS A 104 -37.78 -17.30 13.11
N SER A 105 -37.12 -18.38 13.55
CA SER A 105 -35.73 -18.35 14.03
C SER A 105 -34.73 -17.94 12.96
N ILE A 106 -34.96 -18.32 11.70
CA ILE A 106 -34.09 -17.97 10.56
C ILE A 106 -34.36 -16.52 10.17
N THR A 107 -35.63 -16.09 10.16
CA THR A 107 -35.97 -14.69 9.89
C THR A 107 -35.38 -13.75 10.94
N GLU A 108 -35.42 -14.11 12.22
CA GLU A 108 -34.84 -13.33 13.30
C GLU A 108 -33.33 -13.18 13.17
N LYS A 109 -32.63 -14.26 12.79
CA LYS A 109 -31.19 -14.21 12.49
C LYS A 109 -30.87 -13.26 11.33
N VAL A 110 -31.65 -13.31 10.26
CA VAL A 110 -31.48 -12.41 9.10
C VAL A 110 -31.74 -10.96 9.50
N VAL A 111 -32.79 -10.69 10.29
CA VAL A 111 -33.09 -9.35 10.79
C VAL A 111 -31.96 -8.85 11.69
N HIS A 112 -31.53 -9.63 12.68
CA HIS A 112 -30.47 -9.24 13.61
C HIS A 112 -29.13 -8.97 12.90
N GLN A 113 -28.76 -9.78 11.90
CA GLN A 113 -27.54 -9.55 11.11
C GLN A 113 -27.59 -8.26 10.29
N ASN A 114 -28.78 -7.86 9.85
CA ASN A 114 -28.97 -6.65 9.04
C ASN A 114 -29.38 -5.43 9.87
N TYR A 115 -29.68 -5.60 11.15
CA TYR A 115 -30.07 -4.54 12.07
C TYR A 115 -28.93 -3.51 12.22
N GLY A 116 -29.27 -2.22 12.23
CA GLY A 116 -28.30 -1.13 12.39
C GLY A 116 -27.45 -0.78 11.15
N ARG A 117 -27.64 -1.47 10.01
CA ARG A 117 -26.97 -1.14 8.75
C ARG A 117 -27.47 0.16 8.13
N LYS A 118 -28.74 0.50 8.33
CA LYS A 118 -29.30 1.80 7.91
C LYS A 118 -29.25 2.75 9.10
N SER A 119 -28.96 4.02 8.84
CA SER A 119 -28.95 5.07 9.88
C SER A 119 -30.30 5.17 10.63
N ARG A 120 -31.41 4.88 9.95
CA ARG A 120 -32.76 4.87 10.56
C ARG A 120 -32.98 3.76 11.59
N ASP A 121 -32.22 2.66 11.48
CA ASP A 121 -32.35 1.47 12.35
C ASP A 121 -31.43 1.57 13.58
N GLN A 122 -30.56 2.58 13.62
CA GLN A 122 -29.72 2.83 14.78
C GLN A 122 -30.57 3.48 15.87
N PRO A 123 -30.52 2.99 17.12
CA PRO A 123 -31.23 3.64 18.21
C PRO A 123 -30.75 5.08 18.31
N ASN A 124 -31.69 6.01 18.43
CA ASN A 124 -31.39 7.43 18.51
C ASN A 124 -30.62 7.67 19.82
N GLN A 125 -29.29 7.68 19.75
CA GLN A 125 -28.46 7.98 20.90
C GLN A 125 -28.80 9.41 21.29
N LYS A 126 -29.48 9.57 22.44
CA LYS A 126 -29.62 10.88 23.07
C LYS A 126 -28.21 11.40 23.24
N LYS A 127 -27.83 12.40 22.43
CA LYS A 127 -26.57 13.10 22.60
C LYS A 127 -26.68 13.78 23.95
N GLU A 128 -26.09 13.19 24.98
CA GLU A 128 -25.80 13.92 26.20
C GLU A 128 -25.03 15.17 25.76
N ASN A 129 -25.46 16.34 26.23
CA ASN A 129 -24.76 17.58 26.00
C ASN A 129 -23.37 17.37 26.61
N LYS A 130 -22.40 17.03 25.76
CA LYS A 130 -21.00 16.98 26.16
C LYS A 130 -20.72 18.39 26.64
N SER A 131 -20.57 18.58 27.94
CA SER A 131 -19.92 19.78 28.44
C SER A 131 -18.65 19.92 27.62
N GLU A 132 -18.46 21.09 27.05
CA GLU A 132 -17.31 21.37 26.19
C GLU A 132 -16.07 21.06 27.02
N LYS A 133 -15.52 19.86 26.82
CA LYS A 133 -14.33 19.41 27.51
C LYS A 133 -13.20 20.15 26.81
N SER A 134 -13.00 21.40 27.23
CA SER A 134 -11.91 22.24 26.79
C SER A 134 -10.66 21.38 26.86
N MET A 135 -9.97 21.26 25.72
CA MET A 135 -8.73 20.49 25.64
C MET A 135 -7.63 21.07 26.54
N PHE A 136 -7.84 22.28 27.05
CA PHE A 136 -7.00 22.97 28.00
C PHE A 136 -7.71 23.04 29.34
N THR A 137 -7.05 22.51 30.36
CA THR A 137 -7.44 22.71 31.75
C THR A 137 -7.02 24.10 32.20
N GLU A 138 -7.67 24.64 33.23
CA GLU A 138 -7.27 25.91 33.84
C GLU A 138 -5.78 25.89 34.27
N ALA A 139 -5.28 24.73 34.71
CA ALA A 139 -3.87 24.54 35.02
C ALA A 139 -2.93 24.72 33.80
N ASP A 140 -3.38 24.33 32.60
CA ASP A 140 -2.63 24.55 31.35
C ASP A 140 -2.56 26.04 31.00
N PHE A 141 -3.63 26.81 31.26
CA PHE A 141 -3.62 28.27 31.09
C PHE A 141 -2.69 28.94 32.09
N GLN A 142 -2.63 28.49 33.35
CA GLN A 142 -1.68 29.01 34.33
C GLN A 142 -0.24 28.69 33.96
N HIS A 143 0.03 27.48 33.45
CA HIS A 143 1.34 27.13 32.89
C HIS A 143 1.70 27.99 31.69
N PHE A 144 0.77 28.24 30.77
CA PHE A 144 0.98 29.11 29.61
C PHE A 144 1.22 30.56 30.04
N GLN A 145 0.45 31.07 31.00
CA GLN A 145 0.61 32.40 31.55
C GLN A 145 1.99 32.55 32.20
N LYS A 146 2.44 31.55 32.96
CA LYS A 146 3.77 31.53 33.57
C LYS A 146 4.90 31.41 32.54
N ASP A 147 4.76 30.62 31.49
CA ASP A 147 5.80 30.48 30.47
C ASP A 147 5.84 31.66 29.50
N TYR A 148 4.70 32.27 29.18
CA TYR A 148 4.58 33.40 28.28
C TYR A 148 4.91 34.72 28.99
N PHE A 149 4.24 35.00 30.12
CA PHE A 149 4.47 36.22 30.90
C PHE A 149 5.64 36.10 31.87
N GLY A 150 5.99 34.92 32.38
CA GLY A 150 7.18 34.74 33.22
C GLY A 150 8.47 34.82 32.43
N ARG A 151 8.50 34.36 31.16
CA ARG A 151 9.60 34.69 30.24
C ARG A 151 9.58 36.17 29.87
N GLN A 152 8.43 36.78 29.63
CA GLN A 152 8.38 38.23 29.39
C GLN A 152 8.81 39.06 30.61
N ALA A 153 8.52 38.64 31.84
CA ALA A 153 8.89 39.35 33.07
C ALA A 153 10.36 39.13 33.44
N ALA A 154 10.89 37.90 33.28
CA ALA A 154 12.31 37.63 33.46
C ALA A 154 13.17 38.27 32.35
N ILE A 155 12.68 38.32 31.11
CA ILE A 155 13.30 39.09 30.03
C ILE A 155 13.13 40.59 30.29
N SER A 156 11.98 41.08 30.77
CA SER A 156 11.75 42.49 31.08
C SER A 156 12.66 43.01 32.20
N LEU A 157 12.92 42.19 33.23
CA LEU A 157 13.83 42.53 34.32
C LEU A 157 15.32 42.39 33.95
N TYR A 158 15.69 41.53 32.99
CA TYR A 158 17.09 41.40 32.50
C TYR A 158 17.41 42.19 31.22
N LEU A 159 16.40 42.78 30.55
CA LEU A 159 16.55 43.63 29.36
C LEU A 159 16.02 45.05 29.59
N MET A 160 16.25 45.61 30.78
CA MET A 160 16.45 47.07 30.92
C MET A 160 17.76 47.56 30.25
N GLY A 161 18.23 46.86 29.21
CA GLY A 161 19.12 47.34 28.15
C GLY A 161 18.38 47.49 26.82
N GLY A 162 17.07 47.75 26.88
CA GLY A 162 16.16 47.85 25.75
C GLY A 162 16.37 49.12 24.93
N TRP A 163 16.32 48.98 23.61
CA TRP A 163 16.34 50.06 22.61
C TRP A 163 17.45 51.11 22.79
N SER A 164 18.62 50.83 22.21
CA SER A 164 19.72 51.79 22.06
C SER A 164 20.05 51.96 20.58
N ARG A 165 20.52 53.14 20.17
CA ARG A 165 20.93 53.41 18.79
C ARG A 165 21.96 52.38 18.29
N SER A 166 22.90 51.99 19.16
CA SER A 166 23.92 50.99 18.83
C SER A 166 23.33 49.60 18.65
N SER A 167 22.35 49.20 19.48
CA SER A 167 21.72 47.89 19.39
C SER A 167 20.79 47.78 18.17
N VAL A 168 20.07 48.85 17.82
CA VAL A 168 19.26 48.93 16.58
C VAL A 168 20.13 48.79 15.34
N LEU A 169 21.25 49.51 15.28
CA LEU A 169 22.20 49.40 14.16
C LEU A 169 22.91 48.04 14.14
N GLY A 170 23.18 47.48 15.31
CA GLY A 170 23.70 46.12 15.46
C GLY A 170 22.75 45.07 14.89
N LEU A 171 21.47 45.15 15.24
CA LEU A 171 20.41 44.29 14.71
C LEU A 171 20.27 44.43 13.19
N TYR A 172 20.25 45.66 12.67
CA TYR A 172 20.20 45.90 11.23
C TYR A 172 21.37 45.23 10.49
N ARG A 173 22.60 45.42 10.98
CA ARG A 173 23.79 44.76 10.39
C ARG A 173 23.73 43.24 10.53
N ALA A 174 23.23 42.72 11.65
CA ALA A 174 23.11 41.28 11.88
C ALA A 174 22.11 40.63 10.91
N LEU A 175 20.96 41.25 10.67
CA LEU A 175 19.98 40.80 9.67
C LEU A 175 20.58 40.78 8.26
N LEU A 176 21.28 41.84 7.86
CA LEU A 176 21.95 41.90 6.56
C LEU A 176 23.06 40.86 6.41
N ARG A 177 23.75 40.50 7.50
CA ARG A 177 24.75 39.42 7.49
C ARG A 177 24.09 38.05 7.39
N ALA A 178 23.05 37.80 8.16
CA ALA A 178 22.30 36.54 8.11
C ALA A 178 21.71 36.31 6.71
N GLY A 179 21.18 37.37 6.08
CA GLY A 179 20.66 37.31 4.71
C GLY A 179 21.70 37.03 3.61
N ARG A 180 23.01 37.02 3.91
CA ARG A 180 24.02 36.57 2.93
C ARG A 180 23.96 35.07 2.66
N HIS A 181 23.44 34.30 3.62
CA HIS A 181 23.34 32.85 3.54
C HIS A 181 22.04 32.38 2.88
N LEU A 182 21.13 33.29 2.50
CA LEU A 182 19.93 32.97 1.73
C LEU A 182 20.30 32.47 0.32
N GLN A 183 19.71 31.33 -0.04
CA GLN A 183 19.93 30.61 -1.29
C GLN A 183 18.78 30.80 -2.27
N TYR A 184 17.53 30.68 -1.81
CA TYR A 184 16.37 30.61 -2.69
C TYR A 184 15.62 31.94 -2.84
N THR A 185 15.97 32.92 -2.04
CA THR A 185 15.35 34.25 -2.05
C THR A 185 16.29 35.28 -2.66
N ASP A 186 15.71 36.22 -3.40
CA ASP A 186 16.46 37.35 -3.93
C ASP A 186 17.03 38.19 -2.78
N ARG A 187 18.37 38.24 -2.72
CA ARG A 187 19.12 38.92 -1.66
C ARG A 187 18.93 40.43 -1.73
N ASP A 188 18.81 41.00 -2.91
CA ASP A 188 18.63 42.44 -3.07
C ASP A 188 17.20 42.84 -2.69
N TYR A 189 16.23 42.00 -3.04
CA TYR A 189 14.87 42.13 -2.52
C TYR A 189 14.84 42.07 -1.00
N TYR A 190 15.46 41.06 -0.37
CA TYR A 190 15.54 40.95 1.10
C TYR A 190 16.14 42.20 1.74
N ARG A 191 17.28 42.69 1.23
CA ARG A 191 17.92 43.92 1.72
C ARG A 191 16.99 45.13 1.61
N SER A 192 16.30 45.26 0.49
CA SER A 192 15.36 46.36 0.26
C SER A 192 14.20 46.34 1.25
N VAL A 193 13.68 45.15 1.57
CA VAL A 193 12.58 44.94 2.52
C VAL A 193 13.04 45.27 3.94
N VAL A 194 14.20 44.76 4.37
CA VAL A 194 14.75 45.09 5.69
C VAL A 194 14.96 46.61 5.81
N ALA A 195 15.56 47.26 4.80
CA ALA A 195 15.73 48.70 4.82
C ALA A 195 14.40 49.48 4.80
N ARG A 196 13.35 48.95 4.16
CA ARG A 196 12.01 49.53 4.16
C ARG A 196 11.37 49.45 5.54
N GLU A 197 11.46 48.31 6.21
CA GLU A 197 10.90 48.12 7.55
C GLU A 197 11.58 49.02 8.60
N PHE A 198 12.90 49.15 8.55
CA PHE A 198 13.62 50.08 9.44
C PHE A 198 13.32 51.56 9.15
N ARG A 199 13.03 51.90 7.90
CA ARG A 199 12.56 53.26 7.54
C ARG A 199 11.14 53.52 8.02
N ARG A 200 10.25 52.54 7.88
CA ARG A 200 8.89 52.59 8.41
C ARG A 200 8.92 52.74 9.93
N SER A 201 9.81 52.01 10.61
CA SER A 201 9.90 52.03 12.07
C SER A 201 10.40 53.35 12.65
N LYS A 202 11.15 54.13 11.85
CA LYS A 202 11.62 55.48 12.20
C LYS A 202 10.46 56.46 12.44
N ASN A 203 9.34 56.27 11.75
CA ASN A 203 8.20 57.19 11.81
C ASN A 203 7.24 56.90 12.97
N LEU A 204 7.52 55.90 13.83
CA LEU A 204 6.67 55.64 14.99
C LEU A 204 6.91 56.68 16.08
N SER A 205 5.83 57.20 16.66
CA SER A 205 5.88 58.19 17.72
C SER A 205 6.00 57.55 19.11
N SER A 206 5.29 56.44 19.35
CA SER A 206 5.29 55.73 20.63
C SER A 206 6.61 55.02 20.90
N LEU A 207 7.10 55.13 22.13
CA LEU A 207 8.31 54.45 22.60
C LEU A 207 8.07 52.93 22.70
N GLU A 208 6.91 52.53 23.21
CA GLU A 208 6.52 51.13 23.32
C GLU A 208 6.50 50.43 21.96
N ASP A 209 6.02 51.11 20.92
CA ASP A 209 5.97 50.52 19.59
C ASP A 209 7.35 50.37 18.97
N LYS A 210 8.29 51.28 19.28
CA LYS A 210 9.70 51.16 18.87
C LYS A 210 10.37 49.98 19.55
N GLU A 211 10.09 49.78 20.84
CA GLU A 211 10.59 48.64 21.60
C GLU A 211 10.02 47.32 21.08
N ARG A 212 8.71 47.25 20.85
CA ARG A 212 8.05 46.08 20.24
C ARG A 212 8.61 45.75 18.87
N ALA A 213 8.82 46.76 18.01
CA ALA A 213 9.42 46.56 16.70
C ALA A 213 10.87 46.05 16.80
N PHE A 214 11.65 46.58 17.74
CA PHE A 214 13.01 46.12 17.99
C PHE A 214 13.04 44.67 18.50
N GLN A 215 12.17 44.31 19.45
CA GLN A 215 12.02 42.94 19.94
C GLN A 215 11.58 41.97 18.85
N LYS A 216 10.63 42.37 18.00
CA LYS A 216 10.19 41.60 16.84
C LYS A 216 11.36 41.29 15.90
N GLY A 217 12.22 42.27 15.64
CA GLY A 217 13.41 42.09 14.81
C GLY A 217 14.45 41.17 15.44
N LEU A 218 14.67 41.27 16.76
CA LEU A 218 15.53 40.33 17.51
C LEU A 218 14.99 38.90 17.46
N PHE A 219 13.69 38.73 17.65
CA PHE A 219 13.04 37.43 17.55
C PHE A 219 13.19 36.83 16.13
N PHE A 220 12.96 37.65 15.10
CA PHE A 220 13.15 37.26 13.70
C PHE A 220 14.60 36.80 13.41
N LEU A 221 15.60 37.48 13.96
CA LEU A 221 16.99 37.06 13.84
C LEU A 221 17.26 35.73 14.58
N ASN A 222 16.79 35.61 15.83
CA ASN A 222 17.00 34.42 16.67
C ASN A 222 16.34 33.16 16.11
N THR A 223 15.21 33.32 15.41
CA THR A 223 14.47 32.24 14.74
C THR A 223 15.01 31.92 13.35
N LYS A 224 16.28 32.26 13.05
CA LYS A 224 16.91 32.06 11.74
C LYS A 224 16.09 32.69 10.61
N LEU A 225 15.80 33.99 10.74
CA LEU A 225 15.02 34.76 9.76
C LEU A 225 13.61 34.21 9.53
N GLY A 226 13.00 33.60 10.56
CA GLY A 226 11.65 33.03 10.47
C GLY A 226 11.54 31.86 9.49
N GLY A 227 12.64 31.15 9.23
CA GLY A 227 12.67 30.00 8.30
C GLY A 227 12.88 30.38 6.83
N LEU A 228 13.32 31.60 6.53
CA LEU A 228 13.78 31.94 5.18
C LEU A 228 15.04 31.15 4.83
N VAL A 229 15.03 30.51 3.65
CA VAL A 229 16.14 29.69 3.11
C VAL A 229 16.69 30.31 1.84
#